data_AF-A0A7K0DIQ9-F1
#
_entry.id   AF-A0A7K0DIQ9-F1
#
_cell.length_a   1.000
_cell.length_b   1.000
_cell.length_c   1.000
_cell.angle_alpha   90.00
_cell.angle_beta   90.00
_cell.angle_gamma   90.00
#
_symmetry.space_group_name_H-M   'P 1'
#
loop_
_entity.id
_entity.type
_entity.pdbx_description
1 polymer ?
#
loop_
_entity_poly.entity_id
_entity_poly.type
_entity_poly.pdbx_seq_one_letter_code
_entity_poly.pdbx_strand_id
1 'polypeptide(L)' 'MAPEYDTCSVVPLHLTVELAHHILHIHRSCPTEQCPRRKAALYYLMDTRRVTTRRAGLPGSARRTGLG' A
#
# COMPACT_ATOMS: atom_id res chain seq x y z
N MET A 1 -22.96 23.85 6.86
CA MET A 1 -22.62 22.41 6.68
C MET A 1 -21.15 22.25 6.99
N ALA A 2 -20.79 21.40 7.96
CA ALA A 2 -19.39 21.17 8.31
C ALA A 2 -18.69 20.49 7.12
N PRO A 3 -17.49 20.94 6.72
CA PRO A 3 -16.79 20.34 5.61
C PRO A 3 -16.33 18.93 5.96
N GLU A 4 -16.35 18.04 4.97
CA GLU A 4 -16.32 16.58 5.06
C GLU A 4 -14.96 15.99 5.47
N TYR A 5 -14.16 16.75 6.22
CA TYR A 5 -12.82 16.40 6.67
C TYR A 5 -12.82 15.36 7.80
N ASP A 6 -13.95 15.11 8.46
CA ASP A 6 -14.12 14.04 9.46
C ASP A 6 -13.76 12.65 8.89
N THR A 7 -13.91 12.47 7.58
CA THR A 7 -13.56 11.22 6.90
C THR A 7 -12.05 11.01 6.72
N CYS A 8 -11.23 12.06 6.87
CA CYS A 8 -9.78 11.96 6.68
C CYS A 8 -9.04 11.44 7.92
N SER A 9 -9.64 11.59 9.10
CA SER A 9 -8.99 11.35 10.40
C SER A 9 -8.94 9.88 10.81
N VAL A 10 -9.92 9.07 10.40
CA VAL A 10 -10.05 7.68 10.82
C VAL A 10 -9.46 6.71 9.79
N VAL A 11 -8.32 6.10 10.13
CA VAL A 11 -7.72 5.02 9.35
C VAL A 11 -8.48 3.71 9.65
N PRO A 12 -8.92 2.94 8.64
CA PRO A 12 -9.55 1.64 8.86
C PRO A 12 -8.57 0.66 9.52
N LEU A 13 -9.05 -0.14 10.48
CA LEU A 13 -8.25 -1.17 11.17
C LEU A 13 -7.82 -2.30 10.21
N HIS A 14 -8.69 -2.66 9.26
CA HIS A 14 -8.43 -3.68 8.25
C HIS A 14 -8.23 -3.02 6.88
N LEU A 15 -6.98 -2.64 6.60
CA LEU A 15 -6.60 -2.04 5.33
C LEU A 15 -6.24 -3.14 4.32
N THR A 16 -6.88 -3.15 3.15
CA THR A 16 -6.58 -4.07 2.04
C THR A 16 -6.00 -3.30 0.86
N VAL A 17 -5.42 -4.01 -0.13
CA VAL A 17 -4.88 -3.37 -1.35
C VAL A 17 -5.98 -2.61 -2.09
N GLU A 18 -7.14 -3.24 -2.26
CA GLU A 18 -8.31 -2.64 -2.92
C GLU A 18 -8.81 -1.40 -2.16
N LEU A 19 -8.94 -1.49 -0.83
CA LEU A 19 -9.37 -0.36 -0.01
C LEU A 19 -8.35 0.78 -0.02
N ALA A 20 -7.06 0.48 -0.02
CA ALA A 20 -6.02 1.48 -0.14
C ALA A 20 -6.11 2.23 -1.49
N HIS A 21 -6.30 1.52 -2.60
CA HIS A 21 -6.52 2.14 -3.91
C HIS A 21 -7.79 3.01 -3.92
N HIS A 22 -8.87 2.52 -3.33
CA HIS A 22 -10.12 3.27 -3.21
C HIS A 22 -9.96 4.56 -2.39
N ILE A 23 -9.25 4.50 -1.26
CA ILE A 23 -8.92 5.67 -0.43
C ILE A 23 -8.09 6.69 -1.23
N LEU A 24 -7.10 6.24 -2.01
CA LEU A 24 -6.31 7.14 -2.86
C LEU A 24 -7.14 7.80 -3.96
N HIS A 25 -8.14 7.09 -4.49
CA HIS A 25 -9.05 7.63 -5.50
C HIS A 25 -9.97 8.71 -4.92
N ILE A 26 -10.61 8.44 -3.77
CA ILE A 26 -11.48 9.39 -3.08
C ILE A 26 -10.69 10.61 -2.57
N HIS A 27 -9.56 10.37 -1.89
CA HIS A 27 -8.75 11.41 -1.26
C HIS A 27 -7.63 11.95 -2.17
N ARG A 28 -7.78 11.86 -3.50
CA ARG A 28 -6.78 12.32 -4.48
C ARG A 28 -6.41 13.80 -4.34
N SER A 29 -7.37 14.62 -3.88
CA SER A 29 -7.22 16.06 -3.69
C SER A 29 -6.65 16.44 -2.30
N CYS A 30 -6.61 15.50 -1.35
CA CYS A 30 -6.14 15.75 0.01
C CYS A 30 -4.63 15.62 0.09
N PRO A 31 -3.87 16.60 0.59
CA PRO A 31 -2.42 16.45 0.77
C PRO A 31 -2.12 15.33 1.78
N THR A 32 -1.11 14.52 1.49
CA THR A 32 -0.72 13.36 2.31
C THR A 32 -0.31 13.73 3.74
N GLU A 33 0.19 14.94 3.94
CA GLU A 33 0.57 15.46 5.26
C GLU A 33 -0.65 15.79 6.14
N GLN A 34 -1.79 16.12 5.54
CA GLN A 34 -3.01 16.54 6.26
C GLN A 34 -4.10 15.46 6.26
N CYS A 35 -3.88 14.33 5.57
CA CYS A 35 -4.84 13.23 5.48
C CYS A 35 -4.19 11.91 5.94
N PRO A 36 -4.36 11.52 7.21
CA PRO A 36 -3.79 10.28 7.73
C PRO A 36 -4.31 9.04 7.01
N ARG A 37 -5.53 9.08 6.46
CA ARG A 37 -6.08 8.01 5.61
C ARG A 37 -5.30 7.80 4.32
N ARG A 38 -4.98 8.88 3.60
CA ARG A 38 -4.18 8.84 2.36
C ARG A 38 -2.75 8.38 2.67
N LYS A 39 -2.17 8.88 3.76
CA LYS A 39 -0.84 8.44 4.23
C LYS A 39 -0.84 6.94 4.52
N ALA A 40 -1.78 6.45 5.31
CA ALA A 40 -1.90 5.02 5.63
C ALA A 40 -2.06 4.14 4.38
N ALA A 41 -2.92 4.55 3.44
CA ALA A 41 -3.10 3.84 2.17
C ALA A 41 -1.80 3.75 1.34
N LEU A 42 -1.04 4.85 1.21
CA LEU A 42 0.25 4.84 0.52
C LEU A 42 1.26 3.94 1.21
N TYR A 43 1.41 4.08 2.53
CA TYR A 43 2.35 3.28 3.31
C TYR A 43 2.02 1.78 3.22
N TYR A 44 0.74 1.42 3.30
CA TYR A 44 0.30 0.03 3.16
C TYR A 44 0.62 -0.56 1.78
N LEU A 45 0.40 0.21 0.70
CA LEU A 45 0.74 -0.26 -0.65
C LEU A 45 2.26 -0.40 -0.85
N MET A 46 3.06 0.52 -0.27
CA MET A 46 4.51 0.40 -0.29
C MET A 46 5.01 -0.83 0.49
N ASP A 47 4.43 -1.08 1.66
CA ASP A 47 4.75 -2.25 2.48
C ASP A 47 4.34 -3.55 1.80
N THR A 48 3.12 -3.61 1.28
CA THR A 48 2.61 -4.78 0.53
C THR A 48 3.49 -5.09 -0.68
N ARG A 49 3.93 -4.06 -1.43
CA ARG A 49 4.90 -4.26 -2.54
C ARG A 49 6.21 -4.88 -2.06
N ARG A 50 6.74 -4.46 -0.90
CA ARG A 50 7.95 -5.05 -0.30
C ARG A 50 7.72 -6.50 0.11
N VAL A 51 6.57 -6.82 0.70
CA VAL A 51 6.21 -8.20 1.07
C VAL A 51 6.07 -9.09 -0.17
N THR A 52 5.41 -8.59 -1.23
CA THR A 52 5.29 -9.30 -2.50
C THR A 52 6.66 -9.52 -3.14
N THR A 53 7.56 -8.54 -3.13
CA THR A 53 8.95 -8.72 -3.60
C THR A 53 9.73 -9.73 -2.76
N ARG A 54 9.54 -9.77 -1.44
CA ARG A 54 10.16 -10.80 -0.59
C ARG A 54 9.60 -12.19 -0.86
N ARG A 55 8.29 -12.33 -1.12
CA ARG A 55 7.67 -13.60 -1.54
C ARG A 55 8.05 -14.01 -2.95
N ALA A 56 8.26 -13.06 -3.86
CA ALA A 56 8.79 -13.31 -5.21
C ALA A 56 10.32 -13.51 -5.23
N GLY A 57 10.97 -13.38 -4.07
CA GLY A 57 12.41 -13.49 -3.88
C GLY A 57 12.83 -14.83 -3.28
N LEU A 58 12.26 -15.95 -3.71
CA LEU A 58 13.06 -17.17 -3.80
C LEU A 58 13.93 -17.01 -5.05
N PRO A 59 15.24 -16.73 -4.91
CA PRO A 59 16.14 -16.80 -6.04
C PRO A 59 16.06 -18.22 -6.56
N GLY A 60 15.70 -18.37 -7.83
CA GLY A 60 15.96 -19.58 -8.58
C GLY A 60 17.45 -19.85 -8.49
N SER A 61 17.80 -20.67 -7.50
CA SER A 61 19.00 -21.47 -7.42
C SER A 61 18.98 -22.35 -8.67
N ALA A 62 19.32 -21.78 -9.81
CA ALA A 62 19.61 -22.50 -11.02
C ALA A 62 20.95 -23.21 -10.77
N ARG A 63 20.87 -24.31 -10.02
CA ARG A 63 21.78 -25.45 -10.15
C ARG A 63 21.85 -25.79 -11.64
N ARG A 64 22.87 -25.30 -12.33
CA ARG A 64 23.39 -25.97 -13.52
C ARG A 64 24.68 -26.65 -13.12
N THR A 65 24.50 -27.86 -12.62
CA THR A 65 25.49 -28.93 -12.63
C THR A 65 25.69 -29.39 -14.08
N GLY A 66 26.95 -29.52 -14.53
CA GLY A 66 27.38 -30.30 -15.71
C GLY A 66 27.23 -29.60 -17.08
N LEU A 67 28.12 -29.72 -18.07
CA LEU A 67 29.26 -30.62 -18.28
C LEU A 67 30.38 -29.87 -19.02
N GLY A 68 31.63 -30.14 -18.63
CA GLY A 68 32.83 -29.97 -19.43
C GLY A 68 33.53 -31.32 -19.58
#